data_AF-A0A7G6T5F2-F1
#
_entry.id   AF-A0A7G6T5F2-F1
#
_cell.length_a   1.000
_cell.length_b   1.000
_cell.length_c   1.000
_cell.angle_alpha   90.00
_cell.angle_beta   90.00
_cell.angle_gamma   90.00
#
_symmetry.space_group_name_H-M   'P 1'
#
loop_
_entity.id
_entity.type
_entity.pdbx_description
1 polymer ?
#
loop_
_entity_poly.entity_id
_entity_poly.type
_entity_poly.pdbx_seq_one_letter_code
_entity_poly.pdbx_strand_id
1 'polypeptide(L)'
;MTCSADGHTVDVTDILARLKGLSAAEEFFAVLGASYDPKVLDVSRLHIMKRVGEYLAEEDFSGLPDQVIAARVRTKLERAYEDFAASSPLTHRVFKVLKDHDPNKPAMPGRTFVPFDAALKRFEKE
;
A
#
# COMPACT_ATOMS: atom_id res chain seq x y z
N MET A 1 -7.39 6.74 -26.05
CA MET A 1 -6.31 7.37 -25.25
C MET A 1 -5.14 6.43 -25.31
N THR A 2 -4.02 6.92 -25.82
CA THR A 2 -2.82 6.17 -26.20
C THR A 2 -1.97 5.88 -24.96
N CYS A 3 -1.94 4.64 -24.51
CA CYS A 3 -0.85 4.14 -23.68
C CYS A 3 0.10 3.42 -24.62
N SER A 4 1.20 4.11 -24.96
CA SER A 4 2.28 3.56 -25.76
C SER A 4 2.81 2.31 -25.07
N ALA A 5 2.70 1.18 -25.76
CA ALA A 5 3.40 -0.04 -25.42
C ALA A 5 4.88 0.16 -25.75
N ASP A 6 5.59 0.91 -24.92
CA ASP A 6 7.05 0.88 -24.97
C ASP A 6 7.47 -0.47 -24.38
N GLY A 7 8.00 -1.33 -25.26
CA GLY A 7 8.64 -2.59 -24.93
C GLY A 7 9.95 -2.37 -24.16
N HIS A 8 9.86 -1.72 -23.00
CA HIS A 8 10.99 -1.50 -22.13
C HIS A 8 11.35 -2.85 -21.51
N THR A 9 12.53 -3.37 -21.86
CA THR A 9 13.10 -4.53 -21.18
C THR A 9 13.26 -4.19 -19.72
N VAL A 10 12.54 -4.88 -18.84
CA VAL A 10 12.69 -4.73 -17.39
C VAL A 10 14.13 -5.11 -17.05
N ASP A 11 14.95 -4.13 -16.71
CA ASP A 11 16.25 -4.39 -16.09
C ASP A 11 15.97 -5.00 -14.72
N VAL A 12 16.42 -6.23 -14.51
CA VAL A 12 16.22 -6.97 -13.26
C VAL A 12 17.42 -6.89 -12.33
N THR A 13 18.55 -6.32 -12.78
CA THR A 13 19.79 -6.31 -12.00
C THR A 13 19.60 -5.55 -10.68
N ASP A 14 19.95 -6.18 -9.56
CA ASP A 14 19.83 -5.64 -8.20
C ASP A 14 18.43 -5.05 -7.90
N ILE A 15 17.40 -5.76 -8.36
CA ILE A 15 16.02 -5.28 -8.34
C ILE A 15 15.56 -4.85 -6.94
N LEU A 16 15.97 -5.56 -5.89
CA LEU A 16 15.57 -5.22 -4.52
C LEU A 16 16.13 -3.89 -4.05
N ALA A 17 17.40 -3.59 -4.35
CA ALA A 17 17.98 -2.30 -3.97
C ALA A 17 17.31 -1.15 -4.74
N ARG A 18 17.04 -1.35 -6.03
CA ARG A 18 16.35 -0.37 -6.87
C ARG A 18 14.95 -0.07 -6.34
N LEU A 19 14.16 -1.11 -6.06
CA LEU A 19 12.81 -0.95 -5.50
C LEU A 19 12.82 -0.23 -4.15
N LYS A 20 13.83 -0.47 -3.29
CA LYS A 20 13.97 0.23 -2.00
C LYS A 20 14.29 1.72 -2.15
N GLY A 21 14.87 2.13 -3.28
CA GLY A 21 15.20 3.54 -3.57
C GLY A 21 14.03 4.35 -4.15
N LEU A 22 12.92 3.70 -4.50
CA LEU A 22 11.77 4.37 -5.11
C LEU A 22 10.95 5.14 -4.08
N SER A 23 10.28 6.20 -4.53
CA SER A 23 9.51 7.10 -3.66
C SER A 23 8.07 7.30 -4.12
N ALA A 24 7.76 7.00 -5.38
CA ALA A 24 6.42 7.08 -5.95
C ALA A 24 5.90 5.70 -6.37
N ALA A 25 4.59 5.51 -6.27
CA ALA A 25 3.96 4.22 -6.61
C ALA A 25 4.13 3.88 -8.10
N GLU A 26 4.03 4.89 -8.96
CA GLU A 26 4.18 4.81 -10.41
C GLU A 26 5.54 4.23 -10.81
N GLU A 27 6.60 4.56 -10.07
CA GLU A 27 7.95 4.06 -10.32
C GLU A 27 8.02 2.55 -10.15
N PHE A 28 7.28 1.97 -9.19
CA PHE A 28 7.22 0.51 -9.02
C PHE A 28 6.61 -0.16 -10.25
N PHE A 29 5.51 0.38 -10.77
CA PHE A 29 4.87 -0.15 -11.98
C PHE A 29 5.78 -0.02 -13.20
N ALA A 30 6.47 1.10 -13.36
CA ALA A 30 7.40 1.33 -14.45
C ALA A 30 8.61 0.37 -14.38
N VAL A 31 9.27 0.27 -13.23
CA VAL A 31 10.44 -0.60 -13.02
C VAL A 31 10.08 -2.07 -13.20
N LEU A 32 8.90 -2.50 -12.74
CA LEU A 32 8.47 -3.90 -12.84
C LEU A 32 7.76 -4.23 -14.17
N GLY A 33 7.56 -3.24 -15.06
CA GLY A 33 6.88 -3.42 -16.33
C GLY A 33 5.42 -3.85 -16.18
N ALA A 34 4.73 -3.36 -15.14
CA ALA A 34 3.33 -3.62 -14.87
C ALA A 34 2.45 -2.44 -15.34
N SER A 35 1.31 -2.75 -15.95
CA SER A 35 0.35 -1.73 -16.40
C SER A 35 -0.65 -1.37 -15.30
N TYR A 36 -1.13 -0.13 -15.32
CA TYR A 36 -2.16 0.36 -14.40
C TYR A 36 -3.02 1.45 -15.06
N ASP A 37 -4.24 1.67 -14.55
CA ASP A 37 -5.05 2.84 -14.86
C ASP A 37 -4.67 3.98 -13.88
N PRO A 38 -4.21 5.14 -14.39
CA PRO A 38 -3.90 6.30 -13.56
C PRO A 38 -5.04 6.69 -12.61
N LYS A 39 -6.31 6.57 -13.02
CA LYS A 39 -7.45 6.95 -12.17
C LYS A 39 -7.56 6.11 -10.90
N VAL A 40 -7.22 4.82 -11.01
CA VAL A 40 -7.22 3.88 -9.87
C VAL A 40 -6.01 4.13 -9.00
N LEU A 41 -4.84 4.24 -9.63
CA LEU A 41 -3.60 4.45 -8.90
C LEU A 41 -3.65 5.79 -8.16
N ASP A 42 -4.22 6.83 -8.78
CA ASP A 42 -4.28 8.19 -8.26
C ASP A 42 -4.87 8.26 -6.85
N VAL A 43 -5.97 7.54 -6.65
CA VAL A 43 -6.74 7.54 -5.41
C VAL A 43 -6.25 6.49 -4.40
N SER A 44 -5.50 5.49 -4.85
CA SER A 44 -5.16 4.31 -4.05
C SER A 44 -3.67 4.06 -3.87
N ARG A 45 -2.76 4.95 -4.30
CA ARG A 45 -1.29 4.78 -4.19
C ARG A 45 -0.85 4.22 -2.85
N LEU A 46 -1.19 4.93 -1.78
CA LEU A 46 -0.79 4.61 -0.42
C LEU A 46 -1.34 3.25 0.04
N HIS A 47 -2.56 2.91 -0.37
CA HIS A 47 -3.21 1.65 -0.03
C HIS A 47 -2.61 0.47 -0.78
N ILE A 48 -2.37 0.62 -2.08
CA ILE A 48 -1.71 -0.39 -2.93
C ILE A 48 -0.31 -0.65 -2.38
N MET A 49 0.50 0.38 -2.14
CA MET A 49 1.86 0.22 -1.60
C MET A 49 1.86 -0.43 -0.22
N LYS A 50 0.90 -0.07 0.65
CA LYS A 50 0.76 -0.73 1.95
C LYS A 50 0.45 -2.22 1.79
N ARG A 51 -0.46 -2.58 0.88
CA ARG A 51 -0.84 -3.97 0.61
C ARG A 51 0.31 -4.77 0.00
N VAL A 52 1.06 -4.19 -0.93
CA VAL A 52 2.27 -4.80 -1.48
C VAL A 52 3.25 -5.12 -0.35
N GLY A 53 3.50 -4.18 0.55
CA GLY A 53 4.35 -4.42 1.71
C GLY A 53 3.86 -5.57 2.61
N GLU A 54 2.54 -5.68 2.84
CA GLU A 54 1.95 -6.82 3.56
C GLU A 54 2.20 -8.15 2.82
N TYR A 55 1.99 -8.20 1.50
CA TYR A 55 2.23 -9.40 0.70
C TYR A 55 3.71 -9.81 0.60
N LEU A 56 4.63 -8.84 0.54
CA LEU A 56 6.06 -9.12 0.44
C LEU A 56 6.67 -9.54 1.78
N ALA A 57 6.07 -9.16 2.92
CA ALA A 57 6.51 -9.59 4.23
C ALA A 57 6.35 -11.11 4.46
N GLU A 58 5.50 -11.77 3.68
CA GLU A 58 5.26 -13.22 3.71
C GLU A 58 6.19 -14.00 2.77
N GLU A 59 6.98 -13.33 1.93
CA GLU A 59 7.88 -13.95 0.96
C GLU A 59 9.31 -14.09 1.50
N ASP A 60 9.98 -15.19 1.13
CA ASP A 60 11.42 -15.35 1.30
C ASP A 60 12.12 -15.17 -0.05
N PHE A 61 12.96 -14.13 -0.14
CA PHE A 61 13.76 -13.81 -1.31
C PHE A 61 15.22 -14.30 -1.21
N SER A 62 15.58 -14.96 -0.11
CA SER A 62 16.96 -15.39 0.12
C SER A 62 17.43 -16.38 -0.96
N GLY A 63 18.58 -16.11 -1.55
CA GLY A 63 19.20 -16.96 -2.58
C GLY A 63 18.44 -17.04 -3.92
N LEU A 64 17.38 -16.27 -4.12
CA LEU A 64 16.66 -16.25 -5.40
C LEU A 64 17.39 -15.37 -6.43
N PRO A 65 17.40 -15.76 -7.71
CA PRO A 65 17.87 -14.89 -8.79
C PRO A 65 17.01 -13.64 -8.91
N ASP A 66 17.61 -12.50 -9.25
CA ASP A 66 16.91 -11.22 -9.37
C ASP A 66 15.69 -11.27 -10.30
N GLN A 67 15.76 -12.03 -11.39
CA GLN A 67 14.63 -12.22 -12.30
C GLN A 67 13.42 -12.87 -11.61
N VAL A 68 13.66 -13.85 -10.75
CA VAL A 68 12.60 -14.54 -9.99
C VAL A 68 12.02 -13.57 -8.96
N ILE A 69 12.88 -12.79 -8.28
CA ILE A 69 12.45 -11.77 -7.33
C ILE A 69 11.57 -10.73 -8.02
N ALA A 70 12.02 -10.18 -9.16
CA ALA A 70 11.27 -9.21 -9.95
C ALA A 70 9.89 -9.74 -10.35
N ALA A 71 9.81 -10.99 -10.83
CA ALA A 71 8.54 -11.62 -11.19
C ALA A 71 7.58 -11.80 -9.99
N ARG A 72 8.11 -12.18 -8.82
CA ARG A 72 7.31 -12.32 -7.60
C ARG A 72 6.81 -10.97 -7.11
N VAL A 73 7.67 -9.96 -7.04
CA VAL A 73 7.26 -8.61 -6.62
C VAL A 73 6.22 -8.05 -7.57
N ARG A 74 6.42 -8.21 -8.88
CA ARG A 74 5.44 -7.82 -9.90
C ARG A 74 4.08 -8.49 -9.65
N THR A 75 4.07 -9.80 -9.40
CA THR A 75 2.83 -10.54 -9.12
C THR A 75 2.09 -9.98 -7.90
N LYS A 76 2.83 -9.64 -6.82
CA LYS A 76 2.21 -9.02 -5.63
C LYS A 76 1.73 -7.59 -5.90
N LEU A 77 2.45 -6.83 -6.72
CA LEU A 77 2.04 -5.49 -7.15
C LEU A 77 0.74 -5.52 -7.95
N GLU A 78 0.64 -6.39 -8.94
CA GLU A 78 -0.55 -6.58 -9.77
C GLU A 78 -1.73 -7.04 -8.92
N ARG A 79 -1.53 -8.04 -8.04
CA ARG A 79 -2.58 -8.48 -7.11
C ARG A 79 -3.07 -7.36 -6.19
N ALA A 80 -2.14 -6.60 -5.60
CA ALA A 80 -2.51 -5.49 -4.74
C ALA A 80 -3.26 -4.41 -5.53
N TYR A 81 -2.86 -4.12 -6.77
CA TYR A 81 -3.58 -3.20 -7.63
C TYR A 81 -5.01 -3.68 -7.92
N GLU A 82 -5.18 -4.95 -8.31
CA GLU A 82 -6.48 -5.55 -8.61
C GLU A 82 -7.45 -5.47 -7.44
N ASP A 83 -6.97 -5.70 -6.21
CA ASP A 83 -7.75 -5.54 -4.98
C ASP A 83 -8.41 -4.15 -4.91
N PHE A 84 -7.66 -3.08 -5.19
CA PHE A 84 -8.16 -1.70 -5.11
C PHE A 84 -8.81 -1.20 -6.41
N ALA A 85 -8.62 -1.88 -7.54
CA ALA A 85 -9.38 -1.67 -8.76
C ALA A 85 -10.81 -2.25 -8.62
N ALA A 86 -10.94 -3.39 -7.95
CA ALA A 86 -12.22 -4.08 -7.75
C ALA A 86 -13.03 -3.55 -6.56
N SER A 87 -12.40 -2.87 -5.60
CA SER A 87 -13.06 -2.47 -4.36
C SER A 87 -12.46 -1.23 -3.71
N SER A 88 -13.30 -0.50 -2.97
CA SER A 88 -12.87 0.69 -2.22
C SER A 88 -11.77 0.37 -1.21
N PRO A 89 -10.79 1.27 -1.00
CA PRO A 89 -9.77 1.08 0.03
C PRO A 89 -10.31 0.86 1.45
N LEU A 90 -11.48 1.41 1.75
CA LEU A 90 -12.17 1.24 3.04
C LEU A 90 -12.72 -0.17 3.24
N THR A 91 -12.93 -0.94 2.17
CA THR A 91 -13.31 -2.36 2.26
C THR A 91 -12.13 -3.20 2.71
N HIS A 92 -10.93 -2.88 2.19
CA HIS A 92 -9.70 -3.63 2.47
C HIS A 92 -9.06 -3.30 3.83
N ARG A 93 -9.27 -2.09 4.34
CA ARG A 93 -8.82 -1.64 5.69
C ARG A 93 -7.36 -1.99 6.00
N VAL A 94 -6.44 -1.83 5.05
CA VAL A 94 -5.03 -2.21 5.24
C VAL A 94 -4.30 -1.38 6.31
N PHE A 95 -4.79 -0.19 6.63
CA PHE A 95 -4.23 0.67 7.68
C PHE A 95 -4.82 0.36 9.04
N LYS A 96 -3.97 0.38 10.08
CA LYS A 96 -4.34 0.11 11.47
C LYS A 96 -5.57 0.93 11.91
N VAL A 97 -5.59 2.24 11.65
CA VAL A 97 -6.74 3.10 11.99
C VAL A 97 -8.05 2.60 11.39
N LEU A 98 -8.03 2.06 10.16
CA LEU A 98 -9.22 1.51 9.52
C LEU A 98 -9.61 0.13 10.07
N LYS A 99 -8.62 -0.67 10.51
CA LYS A 99 -8.84 -1.96 11.21
C LYS A 99 -9.46 -1.74 12.59
N ASP A 100 -8.95 -0.76 13.34
CA ASP A 100 -9.39 -0.43 14.70
C ASP A 100 -10.80 0.19 14.71
N HIS A 101 -11.17 0.91 13.65
CA HIS A 101 -12.50 1.51 13.46
C HIS A 101 -13.36 0.75 12.44
N ASP A 102 -13.42 -0.58 12.56
CA ASP A 102 -14.35 -1.40 11.77
C ASP A 102 -15.80 -1.19 12.27
N PRO A 103 -16.72 -0.65 11.44
CA PRO A 103 -18.12 -0.45 11.82
C PRO A 103 -18.84 -1.77 12.11
N ASN A 104 -18.36 -2.89 11.57
CA ASN A 104 -18.92 -4.22 11.83
C ASN A 104 -18.40 -4.83 13.14
N LYS A 105 -17.35 -4.24 13.73
CA LYS A 105 -16.74 -4.68 14.99
C LYS A 105 -16.50 -3.48 15.91
N PRO A 106 -17.57 -2.85 16.43
CA PRO A 106 -17.43 -1.66 17.25
C PRO A 106 -16.59 -1.94 18.51
N ALA A 107 -15.60 -1.09 18.76
CA ALA A 107 -14.85 -1.09 20.01
C ALA A 107 -15.81 -0.88 21.20
N MET A 108 -15.50 -1.48 22.36
CA MET A 108 -16.36 -1.39 23.55
C MET A 108 -16.73 0.07 23.85
N PRO A 109 -18.03 0.37 24.10
CA PRO A 109 -18.44 1.73 24.43
C PRO A 109 -17.79 2.16 25.75
N GLY A 110 -17.17 3.36 25.77
CA GLY A 110 -16.95 4.06 27.05
C GLY A 110 -15.59 4.72 27.31
N ARG A 111 -14.64 4.81 26.36
CA ARG A 111 -13.31 5.39 26.67
C ARG A 111 -12.75 6.47 25.75
N THR A 112 -13.46 6.89 24.69
CA THR A 112 -12.86 7.82 23.71
C THR A 112 -13.32 9.27 23.83
N PHE A 113 -14.52 9.51 24.39
CA PHE A 113 -15.02 10.87 24.55
C PHE A 113 -14.51 11.47 25.87
N VAL A 114 -13.58 12.41 25.77
CA VAL A 114 -13.18 13.28 26.88
C VAL A 114 -13.94 14.60 26.72
N PRO A 115 -14.84 14.97 27.65
CA PRO A 115 -15.50 16.27 27.62
C PRO A 115 -14.47 17.40 27.62
N PHE A 116 -14.74 18.46 26.85
CA PHE A 116 -13.82 19.59 26.70
C PHE A 116 -13.47 20.25 28.05
N ASP A 117 -14.45 20.36 28.96
CA ASP A 117 -14.25 20.88 30.31
C ASP A 117 -13.28 20.02 31.15
N ALA A 118 -13.24 18.71 30.92
CA ALA A 118 -12.30 17.83 31.59
C ALA A 118 -10.86 18.02 31.09
N ALA A 119 -10.68 18.45 29.84
CA ALA A 119 -9.36 18.79 29.28
C ALA A 119 -8.88 20.18 29.77
N LEU A 120 -9.79 21.14 29.91
CA LEU A 120 -9.51 22.50 30.39
C LEU A 120 -8.98 22.53 31.83
N LYS A 121 -9.49 21.67 32.72
CA LYS A 121 -9.02 21.57 34.12
C LYS A 121 -7.51 21.35 34.30
N ARG A 122 -6.80 20.86 33.27
CA ARG A 122 -5.33 20.72 33.30
C ARG A 122 -4.61 22.06 33.20
N PHE A 123 -5.23 23.06 32.60
CA PHE A 123 -4.66 24.38 32.34
C PHE A 123 -5.07 25.43 33.38
N GLU A 124 -6.12 25.17 34.17
CA GLU A 124 -6.60 26.08 35.22
C GLU A 124 -5.87 25.91 36.56
N LYS A 125 -4.93 24.95 36.65
CA LYS A 125 -4.13 24.72 37.86
C LYS A 125 -2.80 25.49 37.76
N GLU A 126 -2.89 26.82 37.87
CA GLU A 126 -1.79 27.70 38.29
C GLU A 126 -2.18 28.41 39.60
#